data_AF-A0A139SJZ2-F1
#
_entry.id   AF-A0A139SJZ2-F1
#
_cell.length_a   1.000
_cell.length_b   1.000
_cell.length_c   1.000
_cell.angle_alpha   90.00
_cell.angle_beta   90.00
_cell.angle_gamma   90.00
#
_symmetry.space_group_name_H-M   'P 1'
#
loop_
_entity.id
_entity.type
_entity.pdbx_description
1 polymer ?
#
loop_
_entity_poly.entity_id
_entity_poly.type
_entity_poly.pdbx_seq_one_letter_code
_entity_poly.pdbx_strand_id
1 'polypeptide(L)'
;MQIGRVARLLLLVATVCVVWLTIENRWGSNFQLPTRYAYDAHYVLGMMKLAQEGDLGLFSHIYTKSLGAPFVGQLNDFPQTERVIIWVGGQVARVVGLMPAANAMLILSCVLAALSFYLSARLWKINRVPAWVFAVTYAFLPHNSRSIQHLGIIFTGLLPLQFYILWYVSAAQKLSWRSRRFRLTLVVSLLSGLLNIYWIFFFLQLYVLALLFRIIKRSRDFTKALIPFAITCLSAGVFLGSFIIYRISYGDNAMAVVRSYADIEQWALKPIDLFLPKTPPPLPIVSTVLSRYYDGGMIKIGENFGSYIGLFAALGLLALLFKSSQRQISRKSISLPCLAAIWIIAYTAFGGLHSVFSLVFDFYEIRATNRYSTAIATIGLLYFVFISHKLTRKWNPTLRLFFLGVGAVCGLLEQSWSAYRTPSPPPALYEVADYVKADKALVSRLEHGLEPGSMIYILPATDFPEPFWGRGKFKGDFHHYQAMRPFLYSTKLRYSYGSNKGRQGADWQLDVQELAPRGMAATLESYGFAGILLNRKGYEDRGEQVLAELARAGWPMEFEQGVDNEWVFIRLTPEQNPVLPTPTPYALTPQN
;
A
#
# COMPACT_ATOMS: atom_id res chain seq x y z
N MET A 1 -20.67 -25.09 -24.18
CA MET A 1 -21.05 -23.90 -23.36
C MET A 1 -20.00 -23.50 -22.30
N GLN A 2 -19.25 -24.44 -21.70
CA GLN A 2 -18.16 -24.16 -20.74
C GLN A 2 -16.92 -23.50 -21.38
N ILE A 3 -16.53 -23.92 -22.59
CA ILE A 3 -15.39 -23.36 -23.34
C ILE A 3 -15.53 -21.83 -23.52
N GLY A 4 -16.70 -21.35 -23.95
CA GLY A 4 -16.97 -19.92 -24.08
C GLY A 4 -17.05 -19.15 -22.74
N ARG A 5 -17.10 -19.81 -21.58
CA ARG A 5 -16.98 -19.15 -20.28
C ARG A 5 -15.51 -18.95 -19.91
N VAL A 6 -14.69 -19.99 -20.08
CA VAL A 6 -13.25 -19.95 -19.82
C VAL A 6 -12.59 -18.94 -20.75
N ALA A 7 -12.88 -18.99 -22.04
CA ALA A 7 -12.34 -18.04 -23.03
C ALA A 7 -12.61 -16.56 -22.67
N ARG A 8 -13.79 -16.23 -22.15
CA ARG A 8 -14.11 -14.85 -21.74
C ARG A 8 -13.35 -14.39 -20.50
N LEU A 9 -13.10 -15.30 -19.54
CA LEU A 9 -12.32 -14.98 -18.36
C LEU A 9 -10.84 -14.83 -18.73
N LEU A 10 -10.31 -15.71 -19.58
CA LEU A 10 -8.96 -15.58 -20.11
C LEU A 10 -8.78 -14.28 -20.90
N LEU A 11 -9.76 -13.91 -21.73
CA LEU A 11 -9.76 -12.63 -22.44
C LEU A 11 -9.80 -11.44 -21.46
N LEU A 12 -10.58 -11.51 -20.38
CA LEU A 12 -10.60 -10.46 -19.35
C LEU A 12 -9.21 -10.29 -18.72
N VAL A 13 -8.58 -11.40 -18.33
CA VAL A 13 -7.23 -11.39 -17.75
C VAL A 13 -6.23 -10.81 -18.75
N ALA A 14 -6.22 -11.30 -19.99
CA ALA A 14 -5.34 -10.82 -21.04
C ALA A 14 -5.53 -9.32 -21.31
N THR A 15 -6.78 -8.83 -21.41
CA THR A 15 -7.06 -7.40 -21.57
C THR A 15 -6.50 -6.59 -20.41
N VAL A 16 -6.72 -7.02 -19.16
CA VAL A 16 -6.20 -6.30 -17.99
C VAL A 16 -4.67 -6.27 -18.00
N CYS A 17 -4.00 -7.39 -18.30
CA CYS A 17 -2.54 -7.43 -18.42
C CYS A 17 -2.03 -6.49 -19.52
N VAL A 18 -2.62 -6.54 -20.73
CA VAL A 18 -2.23 -5.70 -21.87
C VAL A 18 -2.44 -4.21 -21.55
N VAL A 19 -3.59 -3.86 -20.96
CA VAL A 19 -3.89 -2.48 -20.57
C VAL A 19 -2.91 -2.01 -19.50
N TRP A 20 -2.62 -2.82 -18.48
CA TRP A 20 -1.65 -2.47 -17.44
C TRP A 20 -0.25 -2.27 -18.01
N LEU A 21 0.25 -3.21 -18.84
CA LEU A 21 1.57 -3.11 -19.47
C LEU A 21 1.69 -1.86 -20.34
N THR A 22 0.60 -1.47 -21.00
CA THR A 22 0.54 -0.27 -21.84
C THR A 22 0.50 1.02 -21.01
N ILE A 23 -0.38 1.06 -19.99
CA ILE A 23 -0.52 2.21 -19.09
C ILE A 23 0.79 2.47 -18.36
N GLU A 24 1.41 1.43 -17.80
CA GLU A 24 2.65 1.53 -17.02
C GLU A 24 3.91 1.52 -17.89
N ASN A 25 3.80 1.37 -19.21
CA ASN A 25 4.94 1.23 -20.12
C ASN A 25 5.95 0.15 -19.65
N ARG A 26 5.46 -1.06 -19.40
CA ARG A 26 6.23 -2.20 -18.88
C ARG A 26 6.35 -3.35 -19.87
N TRP A 27 6.29 -3.06 -21.17
CA TRP A 27 6.55 -4.04 -22.22
C TRP A 27 8.05 -4.36 -22.36
N GLY A 28 8.38 -5.60 -22.74
CA GLY A 28 9.76 -6.01 -23.04
C GLY A 28 10.71 -5.85 -21.86
N SER A 29 11.89 -5.26 -22.11
CA SER A 29 12.94 -5.04 -21.09
C SER A 29 12.50 -4.09 -19.97
N ASN A 30 11.52 -3.22 -20.21
CA ASN A 30 11.03 -2.29 -19.19
C ASN A 30 10.36 -3.03 -18.02
N PHE A 31 9.95 -4.29 -18.20
CA PHE A 31 9.42 -5.13 -17.12
C PHE A 31 10.46 -5.42 -16.02
N GLN A 32 11.75 -5.21 -16.30
CA GLN A 32 12.85 -5.34 -15.34
C GLN A 32 12.99 -4.11 -14.41
N LEU A 33 12.18 -3.07 -14.63
CA LEU A 33 12.17 -1.85 -13.83
C LEU A 33 10.88 -1.80 -12.99
N PRO A 34 10.95 -1.42 -11.71
CA PRO A 34 9.76 -1.26 -10.89
C PRO A 34 8.93 -0.06 -11.39
N THR A 35 7.62 -0.04 -11.18
CA THR A 35 6.77 1.12 -11.54
C THR A 35 7.17 2.40 -10.81
N ARG A 36 7.82 2.29 -9.65
CA ARG A 36 8.34 3.41 -8.87
C ARG A 36 9.53 2.97 -8.03
N TYR A 37 10.48 3.88 -7.83
CA TYR A 37 11.73 3.62 -7.11
C TYR A 37 12.10 4.81 -6.20
N ALA A 38 11.20 5.10 -5.25
CA ALA A 38 11.33 6.20 -4.30
C ALA A 38 10.41 5.96 -3.08
N TYR A 39 10.70 6.63 -1.97
CA TYR A 39 9.83 6.66 -0.77
C TYR A 39 9.48 5.23 -0.29
N ASP A 40 8.20 4.97 0.04
CA ASP A 40 7.67 3.65 0.45
C ASP A 40 7.96 2.51 -0.54
N ALA A 41 8.34 2.78 -1.78
CA ALA A 41 8.66 1.73 -2.74
C ALA A 41 9.90 0.97 -2.28
N HIS A 42 10.88 1.67 -1.68
CA HIS A 42 12.07 1.03 -1.13
C HIS A 42 11.72 0.12 0.05
N TYR A 43 10.78 0.54 0.91
CA TYR A 43 10.26 -0.32 1.97
C TYR A 43 9.59 -1.58 1.41
N VAL A 44 8.63 -1.44 0.49
CA VAL A 44 7.91 -2.59 -0.07
C VAL A 44 8.86 -3.55 -0.80
N LEU A 45 9.80 -3.02 -1.60
CA LEU A 45 10.82 -3.83 -2.27
C LEU A 45 11.77 -4.51 -1.25
N GLY A 46 12.16 -3.81 -0.19
CA GLY A 46 12.98 -4.35 0.88
C GLY A 46 12.28 -5.49 1.61
N MET A 47 10.99 -5.35 1.93
CA MET A 47 10.23 -6.42 2.57
C MET A 47 10.01 -7.62 1.63
N MET A 48 9.77 -7.38 0.34
CA MET A 48 9.71 -8.45 -0.66
C MET A 48 11.05 -9.17 -0.79
N LYS A 49 12.17 -8.45 -0.71
CA LYS A 49 13.52 -9.03 -0.71
C LYS A 49 13.77 -9.88 0.53
N LEU A 50 13.40 -9.42 1.71
CA LEU A 50 13.49 -10.23 2.94
C LEU A 50 12.67 -11.53 2.83
N ALA A 51 11.48 -11.48 2.21
CA ALA A 51 10.69 -12.68 1.94
C ALA A 51 11.32 -13.58 0.86
N GLN A 52 11.99 -12.99 -0.13
CA GLN A 52 12.76 -13.70 -1.15
C GLN A 52 13.94 -14.45 -0.50
N GLU A 53 14.67 -13.82 0.41
CA GLU A 53 15.83 -14.41 1.11
C GLU A 53 15.42 -15.41 2.19
N GLY A 54 14.18 -15.32 2.69
CA GLY A 54 13.63 -16.24 3.70
C GLY A 54 13.60 -15.67 5.12
N ASP A 55 14.11 -14.46 5.30
CA ASP A 55 14.12 -13.71 6.57
C ASP A 55 12.72 -13.22 6.99
N LEU A 56 11.80 -13.10 6.02
CA LEU A 56 10.38 -12.81 6.26
C LEU A 56 9.52 -14.03 5.89
N GLY A 57 9.06 -14.77 6.90
CA GLY A 57 8.08 -15.85 6.77
C GLY A 57 6.65 -15.40 7.07
N LEU A 58 5.66 -16.23 6.69
CA LEU A 58 4.24 -15.95 6.96
C LEU A 58 3.91 -15.90 8.46
N PHE A 59 4.57 -16.72 9.26
CA PHE A 59 4.27 -16.91 10.68
C PHE A 59 5.49 -16.68 11.58
N SER A 60 6.63 -16.31 11.01
CA SER A 60 7.87 -16.10 11.76
C SER A 60 8.05 -14.63 12.14
N HIS A 61 8.89 -14.40 13.14
CA HIS A 61 9.52 -13.11 13.32
C HIS A 61 10.47 -12.83 12.15
N ILE A 62 10.79 -11.56 11.96
CA ILE A 62 11.63 -11.01 10.90
C ILE A 62 12.94 -10.60 11.52
N TYR A 63 13.96 -11.38 11.19
CA TYR A 63 15.33 -11.14 11.58
C TYR A 63 16.20 -11.29 10.35
N THR A 64 17.12 -10.37 10.15
CA THR A 64 18.01 -10.39 9.00
C THR A 64 19.42 -9.99 9.37
N LYS A 65 20.41 -10.68 8.79
CA LYS A 65 21.82 -10.31 8.94
C LYS A 65 22.23 -9.19 7.98
N SER A 66 21.46 -8.96 6.93
CA SER A 66 21.76 -8.00 5.86
C SER A 66 21.48 -6.56 6.24
N LEU A 67 20.64 -6.34 7.26
CA LEU A 67 20.26 -5.04 7.82
C LEU A 67 20.52 -5.02 9.33
N GLY A 68 20.52 -3.82 9.92
CA GLY A 68 20.69 -3.62 11.37
C GLY A 68 22.10 -3.91 11.90
N ALA A 69 23.14 -3.87 11.05
CA ALA A 69 24.52 -4.01 11.48
C ALA A 69 24.88 -2.96 12.56
N PRO A 70 25.72 -3.29 13.57
CA PRO A 70 26.49 -4.52 13.72
C PRO A 70 25.69 -5.69 14.34
N PHE A 71 24.49 -5.41 14.82
CA PHE A 71 23.56 -6.43 15.32
C PHE A 71 22.84 -7.14 14.16
N VAL A 72 21.71 -7.77 14.46
CA VAL A 72 20.79 -8.36 13.50
C VAL A 72 19.60 -7.43 13.38
N GLY A 73 19.21 -7.09 12.14
CA GLY A 73 18.03 -6.30 11.85
C GLY A 73 16.78 -6.97 12.40
N GLN A 74 16.02 -6.23 13.20
CA GLN A 74 14.75 -6.67 13.78
C GLN A 74 13.63 -5.77 13.26
N LEU A 75 12.63 -6.39 12.61
CA LEU A 75 11.56 -5.66 11.89
C LEU A 75 10.14 -6.05 12.38
N ASN A 76 10.00 -6.44 13.64
CA ASN A 76 8.75 -7.04 14.15
C ASN A 76 7.78 -6.05 14.81
N ASP A 77 8.16 -4.79 15.01
CA ASP A 77 7.30 -3.78 15.66
C ASP A 77 6.55 -2.89 14.68
N PHE A 78 6.85 -3.00 13.39
CA PHE A 78 6.00 -2.41 12.37
C PHE A 78 4.90 -3.40 11.96
N PRO A 79 3.61 -3.05 12.07
CA PRO A 79 2.52 -3.97 11.80
C PRO A 79 2.48 -4.33 10.32
N GLN A 80 2.89 -5.56 9.98
CA GLN A 80 2.89 -6.08 8.61
C GLN A 80 1.55 -6.70 8.22
N THR A 81 0.57 -5.85 8.04
CA THR A 81 -0.80 -6.31 7.87
C THR A 81 -1.05 -6.95 6.50
N GLU A 82 -0.23 -6.59 5.51
CA GLU A 82 -0.18 -7.13 4.16
C GLU A 82 0.83 -8.28 4.01
N ARG A 83 1.21 -8.94 5.11
CA ARG A 83 2.26 -9.96 5.13
C ARG A 83 2.08 -11.05 4.07
N VAL A 84 0.86 -11.54 3.85
CA VAL A 84 0.58 -12.55 2.82
C VAL A 84 0.92 -12.04 1.43
N ILE A 85 0.53 -10.79 1.12
CA ILE A 85 0.78 -10.15 -0.17
C ILE A 85 2.29 -9.98 -0.38
N ILE A 86 3.00 -9.46 0.61
CA ILE A 86 4.46 -9.27 0.55
C ILE A 86 5.19 -10.60 0.40
N TRP A 87 4.79 -11.61 1.19
CA TRP A 87 5.41 -12.93 1.15
C TRP A 87 5.23 -13.60 -0.21
N VAL A 88 4.03 -13.56 -0.79
CA VAL A 88 3.78 -14.05 -2.16
C VAL A 88 4.67 -13.31 -3.16
N GLY A 89 4.80 -11.99 -3.02
CA GLY A 89 5.72 -11.18 -3.83
C GLY A 89 7.17 -11.66 -3.74
N GLY A 90 7.65 -11.96 -2.54
CA GLY A 90 8.99 -12.53 -2.32
C GLY A 90 9.15 -13.93 -2.95
N GLN A 91 8.13 -14.78 -2.88
CA GLN A 91 8.17 -16.10 -3.54
C GLN A 91 8.22 -15.98 -5.06
N VAL A 92 7.48 -15.03 -5.64
CA VAL A 92 7.59 -14.73 -7.07
C VAL A 92 8.98 -14.18 -7.40
N ALA A 93 9.54 -13.32 -6.55
CA ALA A 93 10.88 -12.75 -6.72
C ALA A 93 12.00 -13.81 -6.76
N ARG A 94 11.84 -14.95 -6.07
CA ARG A 94 12.79 -16.08 -6.16
C ARG A 94 12.91 -16.64 -7.58
N VAL A 95 11.84 -16.56 -8.38
CA VAL A 95 11.78 -17.15 -9.72
C VAL A 95 12.12 -16.13 -10.80
N VAL A 96 11.59 -14.90 -10.70
CA VAL A 96 11.68 -13.91 -11.78
C VAL A 96 12.53 -12.68 -11.43
N GLY A 97 13.09 -12.62 -10.21
CA GLY A 97 13.78 -11.45 -9.69
C GLY A 97 12.85 -10.43 -9.04
N LEU A 98 13.43 -9.56 -8.20
CA LEU A 98 12.69 -8.62 -7.34
C LEU A 98 11.82 -7.62 -8.12
N MET A 99 12.38 -6.97 -9.14
CA MET A 99 11.67 -5.93 -9.90
C MET A 99 10.53 -6.50 -10.78
N PRO A 100 10.75 -7.59 -11.54
CA PRO A 100 9.66 -8.27 -12.26
C PRO A 100 8.56 -8.78 -11.32
N ALA A 101 8.92 -9.27 -10.13
CA ALA A 101 7.94 -9.72 -9.14
C ALA A 101 7.08 -8.56 -8.63
N ALA A 102 7.66 -7.39 -8.38
CA ALA A 102 6.90 -6.20 -8.00
C ALA A 102 5.84 -5.85 -9.07
N ASN A 103 6.23 -5.85 -10.35
CA ASN A 103 5.30 -5.61 -11.46
C ASN A 103 4.22 -6.70 -11.58
N ALA A 104 4.60 -7.98 -11.40
CA ALA A 104 3.67 -9.10 -11.43
C ALA A 104 2.60 -8.99 -10.32
N MET A 105 3.00 -8.54 -9.12
CA MET A 105 2.07 -8.35 -8.00
C MET A 105 1.09 -7.20 -8.24
N LEU A 106 1.51 -6.12 -8.93
CA LEU A 106 0.60 -5.05 -9.35
C LEU A 106 -0.41 -5.54 -10.39
N ILE A 107 0.04 -6.30 -11.41
CA ILE A 107 -0.86 -6.94 -12.38
C ILE A 107 -1.85 -7.87 -11.68
N LEU A 108 -1.38 -8.67 -10.71
CA LEU A 108 -2.21 -9.58 -9.94
C LEU A 108 -3.33 -8.82 -9.20
N SER A 109 -3.02 -7.68 -8.57
CA SER A 109 -4.04 -6.80 -7.95
C SER A 109 -5.14 -6.43 -8.96
N CYS A 110 -4.76 -5.89 -10.13
CA CYS A 110 -5.72 -5.48 -11.17
C CYS A 110 -6.55 -6.66 -11.70
N VAL A 111 -5.92 -7.81 -11.91
CA VAL A 111 -6.60 -9.03 -12.38
C VAL A 111 -7.62 -9.52 -11.35
N LEU A 112 -7.25 -9.57 -10.06
CA LEU A 112 -8.16 -9.96 -8.99
C LEU A 112 -9.32 -8.98 -8.86
N ALA A 113 -9.09 -7.68 -9.02
CA ALA A 113 -10.12 -6.65 -9.07
C ALA A 113 -11.11 -6.88 -10.22
N ALA A 114 -10.62 -7.06 -11.45
CA ALA A 114 -11.47 -7.33 -12.61
C ALA A 114 -12.30 -8.60 -12.44
N LEU A 115 -11.65 -9.71 -12.05
CA LEU A 115 -12.31 -11.00 -11.88
C LEU A 115 -13.40 -10.92 -10.82
N SER A 116 -13.11 -10.32 -9.67
CA SER A 116 -14.08 -10.17 -8.59
C SER A 116 -15.27 -9.30 -8.97
N PHE A 117 -15.03 -8.14 -9.60
CA PHE A 117 -16.11 -7.29 -10.08
C PHE A 117 -17.00 -8.02 -11.08
N TYR A 118 -16.39 -8.69 -12.07
CA TYR A 118 -17.11 -9.49 -13.05
C TYR A 118 -17.93 -10.58 -12.34
N LEU A 119 -17.34 -11.34 -11.44
CA LEU A 119 -18.01 -12.41 -10.69
C LEU A 119 -19.18 -11.86 -9.87
N SER A 120 -19.02 -10.77 -9.12
CA SER A 120 -20.08 -10.13 -8.36
C SER A 120 -21.23 -9.64 -9.24
N ALA A 121 -20.94 -8.96 -10.34
CA ALA A 121 -21.96 -8.56 -11.31
C ALA A 121 -22.73 -9.78 -11.85
N ARG A 122 -22.02 -10.87 -12.15
CA ARG A 122 -22.63 -12.14 -12.59
C ARG A 122 -23.48 -12.78 -11.50
N LEU A 123 -23.10 -12.68 -10.23
CA LEU A 123 -23.89 -13.19 -9.10
C LEU A 123 -25.20 -12.41 -8.91
N TRP A 124 -25.24 -11.12 -9.25
CA TRP A 124 -26.47 -10.31 -9.37
C TRP A 124 -27.19 -10.43 -10.72
N LYS A 125 -26.81 -11.42 -11.55
CA LYS A 125 -27.41 -11.73 -12.86
C LYS A 125 -27.27 -10.62 -13.92
N ILE A 126 -26.37 -9.66 -13.73
CA ILE A 126 -26.06 -8.60 -14.70
C ILE A 126 -25.43 -9.21 -15.95
N ASN A 127 -25.90 -8.86 -17.15
CA ASN A 127 -25.41 -9.39 -18.44
C ASN A 127 -23.89 -9.36 -18.61
N ARG A 128 -23.36 -10.31 -19.38
CA ARG A 128 -21.90 -10.55 -19.53
C ARG A 128 -21.16 -9.35 -20.12
N VAL A 129 -21.70 -8.70 -21.14
CA VAL A 129 -21.06 -7.56 -21.81
C VAL A 129 -20.83 -6.39 -20.86
N PRO A 130 -21.87 -5.78 -20.23
CA PRO A 130 -21.63 -4.69 -19.28
C PRO A 130 -20.80 -5.14 -18.07
N ALA A 131 -20.99 -6.37 -17.58
CA ALA A 131 -20.17 -6.89 -16.49
C ALA A 131 -18.67 -6.96 -16.85
N TRP A 132 -18.33 -7.36 -18.07
CA TRP A 132 -16.94 -7.47 -18.54
C TRP A 132 -16.32 -6.08 -18.75
N VAL A 133 -17.06 -5.19 -19.41
CA VAL A 133 -16.65 -3.80 -19.69
C VAL A 133 -16.30 -3.08 -18.39
N PHE A 134 -17.22 -3.07 -17.42
CA PHE A 134 -16.98 -2.37 -16.15
C PHE A 134 -16.08 -3.14 -15.18
N ALA A 135 -15.81 -4.44 -15.41
CA ALA A 135 -14.76 -5.14 -14.70
C ALA A 135 -13.37 -4.63 -15.09
N VAL A 136 -13.14 -4.34 -16.38
CA VAL A 136 -11.90 -3.68 -16.82
C VAL A 136 -11.82 -2.29 -16.21
N THR A 137 -12.88 -1.49 -16.26
CA THR A 137 -12.91 -0.17 -15.60
C THR A 137 -12.61 -0.26 -14.11
N TYR A 138 -13.17 -1.25 -13.40
CA TYR A 138 -12.94 -1.44 -11.97
C TYR A 138 -11.46 -1.72 -11.64
N ALA A 139 -10.79 -2.50 -12.48
CA ALA A 139 -9.38 -2.86 -12.31
C ALA A 139 -8.45 -1.64 -12.32
N PHE A 140 -8.87 -0.56 -13.00
CA PHE A 140 -8.11 0.68 -13.18
C PHE A 140 -8.81 1.90 -12.56
N LEU A 141 -9.62 1.68 -11.52
CA LEU A 141 -10.10 2.80 -10.68
C LEU A 141 -8.90 3.65 -10.21
N PRO A 142 -9.05 4.96 -10.01
CA PRO A 142 -7.94 5.84 -9.64
C PRO A 142 -7.11 5.33 -8.45
N HIS A 143 -7.77 4.75 -7.45
CA HIS A 143 -7.09 4.13 -6.30
C HIS A 143 -6.26 2.88 -6.64
N ASN A 144 -6.72 2.06 -7.59
CA ASN A 144 -6.02 0.84 -8.02
C ASN A 144 -4.83 1.16 -8.93
N SER A 145 -4.82 2.34 -9.56
CA SER A 145 -3.73 2.87 -10.39
C SER A 145 -2.56 3.46 -9.57
N ARG A 146 -2.47 3.13 -8.28
CA ARG A 146 -1.32 3.50 -7.43
C ARG A 146 -0.15 2.56 -7.68
N SER A 147 1.07 3.08 -7.51
CA SER A 147 2.32 2.32 -7.68
C SER A 147 2.59 1.31 -6.55
N ILE A 148 3.67 0.54 -6.69
CA ILE A 148 4.19 -0.43 -5.71
C ILE A 148 4.28 0.06 -4.26
N GLN A 149 4.41 1.37 -4.04
CA GLN A 149 4.38 2.02 -2.72
C GLN A 149 3.16 1.64 -1.86
N HIS A 150 2.03 1.33 -2.51
CA HIS A 150 0.78 1.03 -1.83
C HIS A 150 0.33 -0.43 -2.06
N LEU A 151 1.28 -1.34 -2.31
CA LEU A 151 0.98 -2.72 -2.74
C LEU A 151 -0.08 -3.40 -1.85
N GLY A 152 0.02 -3.29 -0.51
CA GLY A 152 -0.95 -3.90 0.39
C GLY A 152 -2.38 -3.33 0.27
N ILE A 153 -2.51 -2.04 -0.04
CA ILE A 153 -3.79 -1.33 -0.05
C ILE A 153 -4.48 -1.43 -1.42
N ILE A 154 -3.74 -1.55 -2.51
CA ILE A 154 -4.35 -1.70 -3.85
C ILE A 154 -4.96 -3.09 -4.09
N PHE A 155 -4.81 -4.06 -3.18
CA PHE A 155 -5.49 -5.36 -3.24
C PHE A 155 -6.98 -5.24 -2.87
N THR A 156 -7.70 -4.41 -3.64
CA THR A 156 -9.13 -4.12 -3.48
C THR A 156 -10.02 -5.19 -4.10
N GLY A 157 -9.41 -6.22 -4.69
CA GLY A 157 -10.11 -7.23 -5.45
C GLY A 157 -11.20 -7.96 -4.68
N LEU A 158 -11.19 -8.03 -3.35
CA LEU A 158 -12.31 -8.66 -2.63
C LEU A 158 -13.53 -7.73 -2.43
N LEU A 159 -13.41 -6.41 -2.56
CA LEU A 159 -14.50 -5.47 -2.24
C LEU A 159 -15.83 -5.79 -2.95
N PRO A 160 -15.89 -6.07 -4.27
CA PRO A 160 -17.16 -6.39 -4.92
C PRO A 160 -17.80 -7.66 -4.36
N LEU A 161 -16.99 -8.66 -4.01
CA LEU A 161 -17.47 -9.92 -3.43
C LEU A 161 -17.86 -9.76 -1.96
N GLN A 162 -17.13 -8.93 -1.20
CA GLN A 162 -17.47 -8.54 0.17
C GLN A 162 -18.85 -7.89 0.21
N PHE A 163 -19.14 -6.92 -0.66
CA PHE A 163 -20.47 -6.33 -0.76
C PHE A 163 -21.55 -7.34 -1.14
N TYR A 164 -21.25 -8.29 -2.04
CA TYR A 164 -22.19 -9.36 -2.37
C TYR A 164 -22.53 -10.23 -1.16
N ILE A 165 -21.53 -10.63 -0.37
CA ILE A 165 -21.76 -11.50 0.79
C ILE A 165 -22.42 -10.74 1.95
N LEU A 166 -22.09 -9.47 2.17
CA LEU A 166 -22.76 -8.61 3.16
C LEU A 166 -24.24 -8.45 2.83
N TRP A 167 -24.56 -8.26 1.54
CA TRP A 167 -25.94 -8.25 1.06
C TRP A 167 -26.62 -9.62 1.26
N TYR A 168 -25.95 -10.73 0.95
CA TYR A 168 -26.51 -12.06 1.15
C TYR A 168 -26.80 -12.34 2.62
N VAL A 169 -25.86 -12.05 3.52
CA VAL A 169 -26.00 -12.24 4.97
C VAL A 169 -27.15 -11.39 5.51
N SER A 170 -27.24 -10.12 5.14
CA SER A 170 -28.29 -9.21 5.63
C SER A 170 -29.69 -9.47 5.04
N ALA A 171 -29.78 -9.88 3.77
CA ALA A 171 -31.06 -9.99 3.05
C ALA A 171 -31.67 -11.41 3.03
N ALA A 172 -30.86 -12.48 3.11
CA ALA A 172 -31.37 -13.83 3.00
C ALA A 172 -32.24 -14.24 4.19
N GLN A 173 -33.42 -14.84 3.90
CA GLN A 173 -34.33 -15.33 4.94
C GLN A 173 -33.73 -16.48 5.75
N LYS A 174 -33.04 -17.42 5.09
CA LYS A 174 -32.36 -18.56 5.72
C LYS A 174 -30.93 -18.72 5.21
N LEU A 175 -30.03 -19.07 6.12
CA LEU A 175 -28.65 -19.45 5.81
C LEU A 175 -28.51 -20.98 5.85
N SER A 176 -27.91 -21.54 4.80
CA SER A 176 -27.77 -22.99 4.64
C SER A 176 -26.36 -23.37 4.20
N TRP A 177 -25.78 -24.35 4.87
CA TRP A 177 -24.47 -24.95 4.56
C TRP A 177 -24.39 -25.52 3.13
N ARG A 178 -25.52 -25.99 2.59
CA ARG A 178 -25.60 -26.52 1.22
C ARG A 178 -25.64 -25.42 0.15
N SER A 179 -25.93 -24.18 0.53
CA SER A 179 -25.97 -23.03 -0.38
C SER A 179 -24.58 -22.70 -0.92
N ARG A 180 -24.46 -22.62 -2.26
CA ARG A 180 -23.23 -22.13 -2.91
C ARG A 180 -22.89 -20.69 -2.49
N ARG A 181 -23.90 -19.86 -2.19
CA ARG A 181 -23.69 -18.48 -1.73
C ARG A 181 -23.09 -18.44 -0.34
N PHE A 182 -23.53 -19.32 0.56
CA PHE A 182 -22.98 -19.38 1.91
C PHE A 182 -21.56 -19.94 1.92
N ARG A 183 -21.26 -20.97 1.11
CA ARG A 183 -19.87 -21.42 0.92
C ARG A 183 -18.97 -20.32 0.35
N LEU A 184 -19.47 -19.52 -0.59
CA LEU A 184 -18.75 -18.34 -1.08
C LEU A 184 -18.52 -17.32 0.04
N THR A 185 -19.50 -17.10 0.92
CA THR A 185 -19.34 -16.24 2.11
C THR A 185 -18.19 -16.72 3.00
N LEU A 186 -18.10 -18.02 3.28
CA LEU A 186 -16.99 -18.57 4.09
C LEU A 186 -15.62 -18.33 3.43
N VAL A 187 -15.51 -18.58 2.12
CA VAL A 187 -14.26 -18.37 1.37
C VAL A 187 -13.88 -16.89 1.33
N VAL A 188 -14.82 -16.00 1.02
CA VAL A 188 -14.55 -14.55 0.96
C VAL A 188 -14.19 -14.02 2.35
N SER A 189 -14.83 -14.50 3.42
CA SER A 189 -14.46 -14.15 4.80
C SER A 189 -13.05 -14.60 5.17
N LEU A 190 -12.65 -15.83 4.82
CA LEU A 190 -11.28 -16.30 5.02
C LEU A 190 -10.28 -15.40 4.27
N LEU A 191 -10.51 -15.17 2.97
CA LEU A 191 -9.63 -14.33 2.15
C LEU A 191 -9.60 -12.87 2.62
N SER A 192 -10.70 -12.37 3.21
CA SER A 192 -10.76 -10.99 3.71
C SER A 192 -9.82 -10.78 4.89
N GLY A 193 -9.53 -11.80 5.69
CA GLY A 193 -8.55 -11.74 6.77
C GLY A 193 -7.08 -11.83 6.30
N LEU A 194 -6.83 -11.95 4.99
CA LEU A 194 -5.48 -11.94 4.39
C LEU A 194 -5.11 -10.56 3.81
N LEU A 195 -6.06 -9.63 3.77
CA LEU A 195 -5.85 -8.30 3.21
C LEU A 195 -5.10 -7.41 4.20
N ASN A 196 -4.62 -6.28 3.71
CA ASN A 196 -4.14 -5.20 4.56
C ASN A 196 -5.21 -4.76 5.58
N ILE A 197 -4.75 -4.28 6.75
CA ILE A 197 -5.61 -4.01 7.92
C ILE A 197 -6.76 -3.04 7.64
N TYR A 198 -6.56 -2.07 6.74
CA TYR A 198 -7.60 -1.13 6.34
C TYR A 198 -8.80 -1.88 5.73
N TRP A 199 -8.57 -2.89 4.90
CA TRP A 199 -9.64 -3.68 4.30
C TRP A 199 -10.25 -4.70 5.26
N ILE A 200 -9.47 -5.21 6.22
CA ILE A 200 -9.99 -6.05 7.31
C ILE A 200 -10.97 -5.25 8.16
N PHE A 201 -10.55 -4.09 8.69
CA PHE A 201 -11.40 -3.24 9.52
C PHE A 201 -12.63 -2.75 8.76
N PHE A 202 -12.46 -2.32 7.51
CA PHE A 202 -13.57 -1.97 6.62
C PHE A 202 -14.61 -3.10 6.52
N PHE A 203 -14.16 -4.32 6.24
CA PHE A 203 -15.08 -5.44 6.06
C PHE A 203 -15.77 -5.81 7.38
N LEU A 204 -15.02 -5.89 8.48
CA LEU A 204 -15.56 -6.22 9.81
C LEU A 204 -16.60 -5.20 10.27
N GLN A 205 -16.37 -3.89 10.08
CA GLN A 205 -17.36 -2.88 10.48
C GLN A 205 -18.69 -3.03 9.72
N LEU A 206 -18.65 -3.27 8.41
CA LEU A 206 -19.87 -3.47 7.62
C LEU A 206 -20.53 -4.82 7.93
N TYR A 207 -19.73 -5.82 8.31
CA TYR A 207 -20.24 -7.11 8.73
C TYR A 207 -20.98 -7.01 10.06
N VAL A 208 -20.49 -6.20 11.02
CA VAL A 208 -21.23 -5.87 12.25
C VAL A 208 -22.59 -5.28 11.92
N LEU A 209 -22.67 -4.33 10.98
CA LEU A 209 -23.97 -3.81 10.53
C LEU A 209 -24.86 -4.92 9.95
N ALA A 210 -24.31 -5.81 9.13
CA ALA A 210 -25.07 -6.94 8.58
C ALA A 210 -25.60 -7.90 9.66
N LEU A 211 -24.85 -8.09 10.76
CA LEU A 211 -25.29 -8.85 11.93
C LEU A 211 -26.39 -8.11 12.71
N LEU A 212 -26.25 -6.80 12.92
CA LEU A 212 -27.29 -5.96 13.54
C LEU A 212 -28.60 -6.03 12.75
N PHE A 213 -28.54 -5.99 11.41
CA PHE A 213 -29.72 -6.19 10.56
C PHE A 213 -30.41 -7.56 10.80
N ARG A 214 -29.66 -8.62 11.13
CA ARG A 214 -30.24 -9.93 11.46
C ARG A 214 -30.87 -9.96 12.84
N ILE A 215 -30.26 -9.30 13.82
CA ILE A 215 -30.81 -9.14 15.17
C ILE A 215 -32.14 -8.40 15.09
N ILE A 216 -32.19 -7.27 14.38
CA ILE A 216 -33.42 -6.48 14.17
C ILE A 216 -34.50 -7.32 13.48
N LYS A 217 -34.13 -8.17 12.51
CA LYS A 217 -35.05 -9.11 11.85
C LYS A 217 -35.43 -10.32 12.69
N ARG A 218 -34.92 -10.46 13.92
CA ARG A 218 -35.13 -11.63 14.81
C ARG A 218 -34.85 -12.98 14.10
N SER A 219 -33.79 -13.03 13.31
CA SER A 219 -33.46 -14.24 12.54
C SER A 219 -32.91 -15.35 13.43
N ARG A 220 -33.45 -16.58 13.31
CA ARG A 220 -32.95 -17.77 14.00
C ARG A 220 -31.57 -18.25 13.52
N ASP A 221 -31.07 -17.71 12.41
CA ASP A 221 -29.79 -18.09 11.80
C ASP A 221 -28.63 -17.15 12.21
N PHE A 222 -28.75 -16.44 13.34
CA PHE A 222 -27.71 -15.51 13.81
C PHE A 222 -26.36 -16.22 14.02
N THR A 223 -26.36 -17.40 14.64
CA THR A 223 -25.15 -18.21 14.88
C THR A 223 -24.41 -18.54 13.59
N LYS A 224 -25.14 -18.96 12.54
CA LYS A 224 -24.55 -19.20 11.20
C LYS A 224 -23.99 -17.93 10.58
N ALA A 225 -24.63 -16.78 10.82
CA ALA A 225 -24.14 -15.50 10.32
C ALA A 225 -22.88 -15.01 11.06
N LEU A 226 -22.66 -15.44 12.30
CA LEU A 226 -21.46 -15.11 13.08
C LEU A 226 -20.22 -15.87 12.61
N ILE A 227 -20.37 -17.06 12.04
CA ILE A 227 -19.24 -17.91 11.64
C ILE A 227 -18.31 -17.24 10.63
N PRO A 228 -18.78 -16.62 9.51
CA PRO A 228 -17.89 -15.92 8.60
C PRO A 228 -17.22 -14.67 9.22
N PHE A 229 -17.86 -14.01 10.18
CA PHE A 229 -17.22 -12.94 10.95
C PHE A 229 -16.04 -13.50 11.76
N ALA A 230 -16.27 -14.56 12.53
CA ALA A 230 -15.23 -15.23 13.32
C ALA A 230 -14.08 -15.75 12.44
N ILE A 231 -14.37 -16.34 11.27
CA ILE A 231 -13.35 -16.78 10.31
C ILE A 231 -12.45 -15.62 9.88
N THR A 232 -13.03 -14.44 9.63
CA THR A 232 -12.24 -13.26 9.23
C THR A 232 -11.31 -12.82 10.36
N CYS A 233 -11.83 -12.73 11.60
CA CYS A 233 -11.03 -12.38 12.77
C CYS A 233 -9.92 -13.40 13.06
N LEU A 234 -10.23 -14.69 12.98
CA LEU A 234 -9.25 -15.77 13.18
C LEU A 234 -8.16 -15.73 12.09
N SER A 235 -8.54 -15.55 10.83
CA SER A 235 -7.58 -15.43 9.74
C SER A 235 -6.66 -14.22 9.95
N ALA A 236 -7.22 -13.04 10.27
CA ALA A 236 -6.43 -11.85 10.55
C ALA A 236 -5.48 -12.07 11.75
N GLY A 237 -5.99 -12.65 12.83
CA GLY A 237 -5.20 -12.96 14.03
C GLY A 237 -4.06 -13.92 13.78
N VAL A 238 -4.24 -14.94 12.93
CA VAL A 238 -3.18 -15.89 12.56
C VAL A 238 -2.03 -15.19 11.83
N PHE A 239 -2.32 -14.32 10.85
CA PHE A 239 -1.26 -13.65 10.07
C PHE A 239 -0.63 -12.45 10.80
N LEU A 240 -1.36 -11.83 11.73
CA LEU A 240 -0.80 -10.89 12.71
C LEU A 240 -0.12 -11.59 13.89
N GLY A 241 -0.20 -12.92 13.97
CA GLY A 241 0.22 -13.71 15.12
C GLY A 241 1.66 -13.42 15.53
N SER A 242 2.60 -13.35 14.58
CA SER A 242 4.00 -13.06 14.94
C SER A 242 4.19 -11.64 15.47
N PHE A 243 3.42 -10.65 15.00
CA PHE A 243 3.47 -9.27 15.52
C PHE A 243 2.92 -9.22 16.95
N ILE A 244 1.78 -9.89 17.17
CA ILE A 244 1.13 -9.97 18.49
C ILE A 244 2.02 -10.71 19.48
N ILE A 245 2.55 -11.88 19.11
CA ILE A 245 3.45 -12.68 19.94
C ILE A 245 4.71 -11.87 20.26
N TYR A 246 5.27 -11.15 19.30
CA TYR A 246 6.45 -10.31 19.53
C TYR A 246 6.19 -9.26 20.61
N ARG A 247 5.07 -8.53 20.51
CA ARG A 247 4.69 -7.54 21.54
C ARG A 247 4.43 -8.17 22.90
N ILE A 248 3.83 -9.36 22.96
CA ILE A 248 3.64 -10.09 24.22
C ILE A 248 4.99 -10.46 24.84
N SER A 249 5.95 -10.93 24.04
CA SER A 249 7.25 -11.39 24.52
C SER A 249 8.20 -10.26 24.92
N TYR A 250 8.13 -9.11 24.24
CA TYR A 250 9.10 -8.02 24.40
C TYR A 250 8.47 -6.71 24.93
N GLY A 251 7.19 -6.71 25.25
CA GLY A 251 6.44 -5.52 25.65
C GLY A 251 6.15 -4.57 24.48
N ASP A 252 5.41 -3.51 24.79
CA ASP A 252 5.00 -2.51 23.81
C ASP A 252 6.17 -1.60 23.40
N ASN A 253 6.16 -1.16 22.15
CA ASN A 253 7.11 -0.19 21.61
C ASN A 253 6.35 1.04 21.09
N ALA A 254 6.19 2.04 21.94
CA ALA A 254 5.50 3.28 21.62
C ALA A 254 6.25 4.13 20.58
N MET A 255 7.55 3.89 20.38
CA MET A 255 8.35 4.63 19.41
C MET A 255 8.27 4.04 18.00
N ALA A 256 7.93 2.75 17.84
CA ALA A 256 7.89 2.09 16.54
C ALA A 256 6.95 2.79 15.55
N VAL A 257 5.78 3.20 16.02
CA VAL A 257 4.78 3.94 15.25
C VAL A 257 4.19 5.01 16.15
N VAL A 258 4.43 6.28 15.81
CA VAL A 258 3.91 7.43 16.57
C VAL A 258 2.76 8.04 15.78
N ARG A 259 1.55 7.98 16.35
CA ARG A 259 0.31 8.54 15.79
C ARG A 259 -0.40 9.41 16.81
N SER A 260 -1.19 10.35 16.32
CA SER A 260 -1.99 11.24 17.15
C SER A 260 -3.40 11.41 16.58
N TYR A 261 -4.29 12.05 17.34
CA TYR A 261 -5.61 12.43 16.82
C TYR A 261 -5.52 13.33 15.58
N ALA A 262 -4.48 14.17 15.46
CA ALA A 262 -4.27 15.00 14.27
C ALA A 262 -4.12 14.15 13.00
N ASP A 263 -3.54 12.95 13.09
CA ASP A 263 -3.47 12.02 11.96
C ASP A 263 -4.86 11.55 11.50
N ILE A 264 -5.78 11.30 12.43
CA ILE A 264 -7.14 10.87 12.11
C ILE A 264 -7.85 11.92 11.26
N GLU A 265 -7.73 13.19 11.63
CA GLU A 265 -8.33 14.29 10.90
C GLU A 265 -7.58 14.61 9.60
N GLN A 266 -6.25 14.61 9.63
CA GLN A 266 -5.42 14.89 8.46
C GLN A 266 -5.68 13.90 7.32
N TRP A 267 -5.91 12.62 7.64
CA TRP A 267 -6.09 11.56 6.64
C TRP A 267 -7.54 11.08 6.48
N ALA A 268 -8.51 11.85 6.98
CA ALA A 268 -9.93 11.61 6.78
C ALA A 268 -10.39 11.86 5.33
N LEU A 269 -11.59 11.38 4.98
CA LEU A 269 -12.23 11.70 3.72
C LEU A 269 -12.82 13.11 3.76
N LYS A 270 -12.47 13.95 2.79
CA LYS A 270 -13.24 15.14 2.48
C LYS A 270 -14.26 14.78 1.39
N PRO A 271 -15.58 14.73 1.64
CA PRO A 271 -16.54 14.13 0.71
C PRO A 271 -16.55 14.73 -0.70
N ILE A 272 -16.19 16.01 -0.85
CA ILE A 272 -16.07 16.67 -2.15
C ILE A 272 -14.99 16.00 -3.03
N ASP A 273 -13.91 15.47 -2.43
CA ASP A 273 -12.81 14.83 -3.15
C ASP A 273 -13.21 13.49 -3.80
N LEU A 274 -14.39 12.94 -3.48
CA LEU A 274 -14.95 11.80 -4.22
C LEU A 274 -15.22 12.17 -5.68
N PHE A 275 -15.56 13.43 -5.95
CA PHE A 275 -16.03 13.90 -7.26
C PHE A 275 -15.02 14.79 -7.99
N LEU A 276 -14.02 15.32 -7.27
CA LEU A 276 -13.06 16.25 -7.84
C LEU A 276 -11.79 15.50 -8.28
N PRO A 277 -11.55 15.39 -9.59
CA PRO A 277 -10.27 14.90 -10.05
C PRO A 277 -9.18 15.93 -9.76
N LYS A 278 -8.02 15.47 -9.28
CA LYS A 278 -6.90 16.36 -8.97
C LYS A 278 -6.43 17.15 -10.17
N THR A 279 -6.30 16.47 -11.30
CA THR A 279 -5.86 17.14 -12.52
C THR A 279 -7.09 17.43 -13.35
N PRO A 280 -7.36 18.71 -13.64
CA PRO A 280 -8.51 19.06 -14.43
C PRO A 280 -8.40 18.41 -15.83
N PRO A 281 -9.49 17.88 -16.38
CA PRO A 281 -9.51 17.45 -17.76
C PRO A 281 -9.22 18.67 -18.67
N PRO A 282 -8.81 18.45 -19.94
CA PRO A 282 -8.51 19.51 -20.89
C PRO A 282 -9.77 20.30 -21.37
N LEU A 283 -10.83 20.30 -20.58
CA LEU A 283 -12.08 21.02 -20.81
C LEU A 283 -12.07 22.34 -20.02
N PRO A 284 -12.00 23.51 -20.67
CA PRO A 284 -11.79 24.80 -20.00
C PRO A 284 -12.77 25.10 -18.86
N ILE A 285 -14.06 24.78 -19.04
CA ILE A 285 -15.09 25.03 -18.02
C ILE A 285 -14.83 24.21 -16.75
N VAL A 286 -14.46 22.92 -16.92
CA VAL A 286 -14.18 22.03 -15.79
C VAL A 286 -12.90 22.47 -15.09
N SER A 287 -11.86 22.87 -15.84
CA SER A 287 -10.63 23.40 -15.25
C SER A 287 -10.86 24.67 -14.44
N THR A 288 -11.70 25.60 -14.91
CA THR A 288 -12.04 26.83 -14.17
C THR A 288 -12.80 26.55 -12.88
N VAL A 289 -13.67 25.54 -12.85
CA VAL A 289 -14.37 25.16 -11.61
C VAL A 289 -13.40 24.51 -10.63
N LEU A 290 -12.52 23.62 -11.11
CA LEU A 290 -11.54 22.95 -10.26
C LEU A 290 -10.48 23.92 -9.72
N SER A 291 -10.06 24.94 -10.49
CA SER A 291 -9.11 25.95 -10.01
C SER A 291 -9.67 26.75 -8.83
N ARG A 292 -10.98 27.03 -8.78
CA ARG A 292 -11.61 27.66 -7.59
C ARG A 292 -11.42 26.83 -6.32
N TYR A 293 -11.36 25.51 -6.44
CA TYR A 293 -11.13 24.61 -5.31
C TYR A 293 -9.64 24.51 -4.97
N TYR A 294 -8.80 24.20 -5.95
CA TYR A 294 -7.37 23.96 -5.73
C TYR A 294 -6.58 25.23 -5.41
N ASP A 295 -6.91 26.35 -6.07
CA ASP A 295 -6.22 27.64 -5.91
C ASP A 295 -6.92 28.54 -4.87
N GLY A 296 -8.17 28.22 -4.50
CA GLY A 296 -8.98 28.98 -3.55
C GLY A 296 -8.66 28.74 -2.07
N GLY A 297 -7.48 28.20 -1.74
CA GLY A 297 -7.05 28.01 -0.34
C GLY A 297 -7.73 26.85 0.39
N MET A 298 -8.11 25.78 -0.31
CA MET A 298 -8.72 24.62 0.33
C MET A 298 -7.87 24.04 1.47
N ILE A 299 -8.53 23.60 2.54
CA ILE A 299 -7.88 22.77 3.56
C ILE A 299 -7.49 21.43 2.91
N LYS A 300 -6.20 21.12 2.95
CA LYS A 300 -5.61 19.89 2.41
C LYS A 300 -5.82 18.75 3.42
N ILE A 301 -6.81 17.89 3.14
CA ILE A 301 -7.19 16.73 3.95
C ILE A 301 -7.13 15.49 3.07
N GLY A 302 -6.80 14.35 3.67
CA GLY A 302 -6.74 13.05 3.01
C GLY A 302 -5.47 12.86 2.19
N GLU A 303 -5.34 11.66 1.62
CA GLU A 303 -4.30 11.42 0.63
C GLU A 303 -4.65 12.16 -0.66
N ASN A 304 -3.73 13.02 -1.09
CA ASN A 304 -3.85 13.89 -2.27
C ASN A 304 -4.22 13.18 -3.60
N PHE A 305 -4.23 11.84 -3.69
CA PHE A 305 -4.30 11.08 -4.98
C PHE A 305 -5.11 9.78 -4.97
N GLY A 306 -6.13 9.62 -4.13
CA GLY A 306 -6.98 8.42 -4.28
C GLY A 306 -8.38 8.44 -3.72
N SER A 307 -8.88 9.63 -3.35
CA SER A 307 -10.28 9.78 -2.92
C SER A 307 -11.25 9.86 -4.11
N TYR A 308 -10.79 10.34 -5.27
CA TYR A 308 -11.61 10.44 -6.47
C TYR A 308 -12.05 9.04 -6.94
N ILE A 309 -13.36 8.84 -7.08
CA ILE A 309 -13.94 7.50 -7.34
C ILE A 309 -14.08 7.15 -8.82
N GLY A 310 -13.77 8.09 -9.72
CA GLY A 310 -13.98 7.94 -11.16
C GLY A 310 -15.40 8.28 -11.61
N LEU A 311 -15.54 8.75 -12.85
CA LEU A 311 -16.78 9.32 -13.37
C LEU A 311 -17.97 8.33 -13.30
N PHE A 312 -17.77 7.09 -13.73
CA PHE A 312 -18.86 6.10 -13.75
C PHE A 312 -19.29 5.68 -12.35
N ALA A 313 -18.36 5.59 -11.40
CA ALA A 313 -18.72 5.32 -10.02
C ALA A 313 -19.47 6.50 -9.40
N ALA A 314 -19.06 7.73 -9.69
CA ALA A 314 -19.75 8.95 -9.27
C ALA A 314 -21.19 9.01 -9.82
N LEU A 315 -21.38 8.79 -11.13
CA LEU A 315 -22.71 8.73 -11.75
C LEU A 315 -23.57 7.63 -11.13
N GLY A 316 -22.99 6.46 -10.88
CA GLY A 316 -23.68 5.36 -10.21
C GLY A 316 -24.07 5.69 -8.76
N LEU A 317 -23.20 6.35 -8.01
CA LEU A 317 -23.46 6.80 -6.65
C LEU A 317 -24.59 7.84 -6.61
N LEU A 318 -24.53 8.86 -7.46
CA LEU A 318 -25.57 9.89 -7.56
C LEU A 318 -26.93 9.29 -7.96
N ALA A 319 -26.93 8.37 -8.94
CA ALA A 319 -28.15 7.67 -9.34
C ALA A 319 -28.72 6.79 -8.20
N LEU A 320 -27.86 6.16 -7.40
CA LEU A 320 -28.26 5.37 -6.23
C LEU A 320 -28.89 6.24 -5.15
N LEU A 321 -28.31 7.40 -4.86
CA LEU A 321 -28.84 8.39 -3.92
C LEU A 321 -30.19 8.89 -4.40
N PHE A 322 -30.27 9.37 -5.65
CA PHE A 322 -31.53 9.84 -6.25
C PHE A 322 -32.62 8.76 -6.22
N LYS A 323 -32.29 7.53 -6.60
CA LYS A 323 -33.27 6.43 -6.58
C LYS A 323 -33.73 6.10 -5.17
N SER A 324 -32.87 6.24 -4.18
CA SER A 324 -33.21 5.99 -2.79
C SER A 324 -34.09 7.10 -2.21
N SER A 325 -33.84 8.36 -2.57
CA SER A 325 -34.72 9.49 -2.26
C SER A 325 -36.11 9.31 -2.88
N GLN A 326 -36.18 8.92 -4.17
CA GLN A 326 -37.45 8.59 -4.81
C GLN A 326 -38.22 7.48 -4.09
N ARG A 327 -37.51 6.43 -3.64
CA ARG A 327 -38.13 5.34 -2.86
C ARG A 327 -38.69 5.86 -1.54
N GLN A 328 -37.93 6.67 -0.82
CA GLN A 328 -38.36 7.22 0.47
C GLN A 328 -39.58 8.13 0.32
N ILE A 329 -39.60 9.01 -0.69
CA ILE A 329 -40.77 9.84 -1.04
C ILE A 329 -41.97 8.95 -1.36
N SER A 330 -41.74 7.83 -2.06
CA SER A 330 -42.77 6.82 -2.35
C SER A 330 -43.09 5.89 -1.17
N ARG A 331 -42.70 6.26 0.07
CA ARG A 331 -42.89 5.46 1.31
C ARG A 331 -42.32 4.04 1.25
N LYS A 332 -41.25 3.84 0.47
CA LYS A 332 -40.51 2.58 0.36
C LYS A 332 -39.16 2.70 1.06
N SER A 333 -38.72 1.62 1.69
CA SER A 333 -37.43 1.58 2.38
C SER A 333 -36.25 1.93 1.47
N ILE A 334 -35.29 2.66 2.04
CA ILE A 334 -33.98 2.93 1.43
C ILE A 334 -33.28 1.61 1.11
N SER A 335 -32.57 1.57 -0.02
CA SER A 335 -31.86 0.37 -0.43
C SER A 335 -30.61 0.11 0.42
N LEU A 336 -30.29 -1.15 0.70
CA LEU A 336 -29.09 -1.53 1.47
C LEU A 336 -27.78 -0.94 0.89
N PRO A 337 -27.54 -0.93 -0.43
CA PRO A 337 -26.34 -0.29 -0.99
C PRO A 337 -26.26 1.20 -0.69
N CYS A 338 -27.40 1.90 -0.66
CA CYS A 338 -27.44 3.32 -0.30
C CYS A 338 -27.14 3.54 1.18
N LEU A 339 -27.67 2.69 2.07
CA LEU A 339 -27.34 2.75 3.49
C LEU A 339 -25.85 2.47 3.74
N ALA A 340 -25.26 1.51 3.02
CA ALA A 340 -23.83 1.25 3.10
C ALA A 340 -23.00 2.46 2.62
N ALA A 341 -23.37 3.10 1.50
CA ALA A 341 -22.68 4.28 1.02
C ALA A 341 -22.76 5.45 2.01
N ILE A 342 -23.95 5.73 2.55
CA ILE A 342 -24.16 6.77 3.57
C ILE A 342 -23.33 6.48 4.82
N TRP A 343 -23.34 5.23 5.29
CA TRP A 343 -22.54 4.81 6.44
C TRP A 343 -21.05 5.04 6.21
N ILE A 344 -20.51 4.60 5.07
CA ILE A 344 -19.07 4.74 4.78
C ILE A 344 -18.69 6.22 4.70
N ILE A 345 -19.51 7.06 4.04
CA ILE A 345 -19.26 8.52 3.98
C ILE A 345 -19.30 9.12 5.39
N ALA A 346 -20.31 8.83 6.20
CA ALA A 346 -20.42 9.35 7.57
C ALA A 346 -19.31 8.86 8.49
N TYR A 347 -18.83 7.62 8.30
CA TYR A 347 -17.73 7.06 9.06
C TYR A 347 -16.40 7.75 8.75
N THR A 348 -16.11 7.92 7.46
CA THR A 348 -14.80 8.35 6.96
C THR A 348 -14.64 9.86 6.85
N ALA A 349 -15.73 10.61 6.86
CA ALA A 349 -15.70 12.07 6.68
C ALA A 349 -14.81 12.75 7.73
N PHE A 350 -14.21 13.88 7.38
CA PHE A 350 -13.56 14.78 8.33
C PHE A 350 -14.54 15.12 9.47
N GLY A 351 -14.14 14.87 10.72
CA GLY A 351 -15.00 14.99 11.91
C GLY A 351 -16.11 13.92 12.01
N GLY A 352 -16.01 12.83 11.25
CA GLY A 352 -17.01 11.76 11.16
C GLY A 352 -16.97 10.75 12.31
N LEU A 353 -17.71 9.65 12.17
CA LEU A 353 -17.83 8.64 13.24
C LEU A 353 -16.49 7.99 13.59
N HIS A 354 -15.56 7.90 12.65
CA HIS A 354 -14.22 7.39 12.92
C HIS A 354 -13.41 8.34 13.82
N SER A 355 -13.56 9.66 13.66
CA SER A 355 -12.93 10.64 14.55
C SER A 355 -13.44 10.48 15.99
N VAL A 356 -14.76 10.34 16.17
CA VAL A 356 -15.36 10.09 17.49
C VAL A 356 -14.86 8.78 18.09
N PHE A 357 -14.83 7.69 17.30
CA PHE A 357 -14.31 6.40 17.75
C PHE A 357 -12.84 6.52 18.20
N SER A 358 -11.99 7.15 17.38
CA SER A 358 -10.57 7.27 17.67
C SER A 358 -10.30 8.10 18.93
N LEU A 359 -11.09 9.17 19.15
CA LEU A 359 -11.01 10.00 20.33
C LEU A 359 -11.46 9.27 21.61
N VAL A 360 -12.56 8.51 21.54
CA VAL A 360 -13.13 7.81 22.72
C VAL A 360 -12.29 6.62 23.15
N PHE A 361 -11.69 5.90 22.19
CA PHE A 361 -10.96 4.66 22.44
C PHE A 361 -9.43 4.82 22.40
N ASP A 362 -8.92 6.05 22.25
CA ASP A 362 -7.50 6.36 22.13
C ASP A 362 -6.79 5.47 21.08
N PHE A 363 -7.42 5.31 19.92
CA PHE A 363 -7.00 4.36 18.88
C PHE A 363 -6.74 5.08 17.55
N TYR A 364 -5.46 5.27 17.21
CA TYR A 364 -5.04 6.08 16.04
C TYR A 364 -4.40 5.29 14.89
N GLU A 365 -4.34 3.95 14.99
CA GLU A 365 -3.64 3.11 14.01
C GLU A 365 -4.28 3.12 12.61
N ILE A 366 -5.61 3.31 12.54
CA ILE A 366 -6.39 3.31 11.28
C ILE A 366 -6.71 4.74 10.84
N ARG A 367 -5.69 5.58 10.66
CA ARG A 367 -5.87 7.02 10.35
C ARG A 367 -6.40 7.34 8.95
N ALA A 368 -5.95 6.63 7.92
CA ALA A 368 -6.20 6.99 6.52
C ALA A 368 -7.54 6.47 5.98
N THR A 369 -8.63 6.89 6.59
CA THR A 369 -9.99 6.44 6.23
C THR A 369 -10.49 6.97 4.89
N ASN A 370 -9.85 8.00 4.33
CA ASN A 370 -10.08 8.45 2.95
C ASN A 370 -9.92 7.31 1.92
N ARG A 371 -9.14 6.27 2.22
CA ARG A 371 -8.94 5.08 1.38
C ARG A 371 -10.23 4.28 1.14
N TYR A 372 -11.24 4.40 2.01
CA TYR A 372 -12.53 3.75 1.83
C TYR A 372 -13.38 4.40 0.72
N SER A 373 -12.93 5.50 0.13
CA SER A 373 -13.41 5.99 -1.17
C SER A 373 -13.49 4.89 -2.23
N THR A 374 -12.57 3.92 -2.27
CA THR A 374 -12.64 2.78 -3.21
C THR A 374 -13.81 1.84 -2.93
N ALA A 375 -14.22 1.70 -1.68
CA ALA A 375 -15.42 0.96 -1.34
C ALA A 375 -16.68 1.72 -1.83
N ILE A 376 -16.70 3.05 -1.68
CA ILE A 376 -17.75 3.91 -2.26
C ILE A 376 -17.75 3.78 -3.79
N ALA A 377 -16.57 3.79 -4.43
CA ALA A 377 -16.39 3.59 -5.86
C ALA A 377 -16.96 2.24 -6.31
N THR A 378 -16.72 1.19 -5.53
CA THR A 378 -17.24 -0.15 -5.77
C THR A 378 -18.78 -0.17 -5.75
N ILE A 379 -19.41 0.45 -4.74
CA ILE A 379 -20.88 0.56 -4.68
C ILE A 379 -21.42 1.34 -5.89
N GLY A 380 -20.82 2.50 -6.16
CA GLY A 380 -21.21 3.38 -7.27
C GLY A 380 -21.13 2.64 -8.61
N LEU A 381 -19.99 2.00 -8.91
CA LEU A 381 -19.78 1.31 -10.17
C LEU A 381 -20.66 0.05 -10.30
N LEU A 382 -20.90 -0.69 -9.21
CA LEU A 382 -21.85 -1.81 -9.20
C LEU A 382 -23.28 -1.34 -9.52
N TYR A 383 -23.70 -0.18 -9.01
CA TYR A 383 -24.99 0.39 -9.34
C TYR A 383 -25.04 0.93 -10.76
N PHE A 384 -23.95 1.55 -11.23
CA PHE A 384 -23.83 2.02 -12.61
C PHE A 384 -23.99 0.87 -13.60
N VAL A 385 -23.24 -0.24 -13.42
CA VAL A 385 -23.35 -1.40 -14.32
C VAL A 385 -24.76 -2.03 -14.29
N PHE A 386 -25.47 -1.96 -13.17
CA PHE A 386 -26.87 -2.37 -13.08
C PHE A 386 -27.79 -1.48 -13.92
N ILE A 387 -27.61 -0.16 -13.90
CA ILE A 387 -28.35 0.78 -14.75
C ILE A 387 -28.01 0.52 -16.23
N SER A 388 -26.73 0.48 -16.58
CA SER A 388 -26.28 0.24 -17.96
C SER A 388 -26.82 -1.10 -18.47
N HIS A 389 -26.84 -2.14 -17.64
CA HIS A 389 -27.45 -3.42 -17.99
C HIS A 389 -28.93 -3.30 -18.34
N LYS A 390 -29.72 -2.55 -17.55
CA LYS A 390 -31.16 -2.35 -17.79
C LYS A 390 -31.44 -1.53 -19.04
N LEU A 391 -30.72 -0.44 -19.25
CA LEU A 391 -30.88 0.45 -20.40
C LEU A 391 -30.51 -0.26 -21.70
N THR A 392 -29.41 -1.02 -21.69
CA THR A 392 -28.89 -1.70 -22.88
C THR A 392 -29.48 -3.10 -23.10
N ARG A 393 -30.47 -3.54 -22.31
CA ARG A 393 -30.95 -4.93 -22.37
C ARG A 393 -31.64 -5.29 -23.70
N LYS A 394 -32.28 -4.30 -24.34
CA LYS A 394 -33.01 -4.45 -25.61
C LYS A 394 -32.18 -4.06 -26.83
N TRP A 395 -30.96 -3.57 -26.63
CA TRP A 395 -30.12 -3.12 -27.74
C TRP A 395 -29.59 -4.33 -28.51
N ASN A 396 -29.36 -4.14 -29.81
CA ASN A 396 -28.61 -5.10 -30.61
C ASN A 396 -27.24 -5.37 -29.94
N PRO A 397 -26.76 -6.63 -29.89
CA PRO A 397 -25.47 -6.99 -29.29
C PRO A 397 -24.27 -6.16 -29.78
N THR A 398 -24.20 -5.85 -31.08
CA THR A 398 -23.12 -5.08 -31.69
C THR A 398 -23.12 -3.64 -31.21
N LEU A 399 -24.28 -2.98 -31.27
CA LEU A 399 -24.46 -1.60 -30.81
C LEU A 399 -24.16 -1.47 -29.31
N ARG A 400 -24.62 -2.47 -28.54
CA ARG A 400 -24.36 -2.57 -27.11
C ARG A 400 -22.88 -2.71 -26.80
N LEU A 401 -22.17 -3.57 -27.52
CA LEU A 401 -20.74 -3.76 -27.33
C LEU A 401 -19.98 -2.48 -27.71
N PHE A 402 -20.34 -1.85 -28.82
CA PHE A 402 -19.72 -0.61 -29.28
C PHE A 402 -19.83 0.51 -28.23
N PHE A 403 -21.05 0.90 -27.83
CA PHE A 403 -21.21 2.01 -26.88
C PHE A 403 -20.69 1.72 -25.48
N LEU A 404 -20.82 0.49 -25.00
CA LEU A 404 -20.23 0.11 -23.71
C LEU A 404 -18.70 0.06 -23.80
N GLY A 405 -18.14 -0.38 -24.93
CA GLY A 405 -16.71 -0.37 -25.21
C GLY A 405 -16.14 1.04 -25.25
N VAL A 406 -16.76 1.94 -26.02
CA VAL A 406 -16.42 3.37 -26.05
C VAL A 406 -16.54 3.96 -24.66
N GLY A 407 -17.63 3.65 -23.93
CA GLY A 407 -17.80 4.04 -22.53
C GLY A 407 -16.63 3.58 -21.65
N ALA A 408 -16.24 2.31 -21.70
CA ALA A 408 -15.09 1.82 -20.95
C ALA A 408 -13.79 2.52 -21.34
N VAL A 409 -13.52 2.73 -22.63
CA VAL A 409 -12.34 3.46 -23.08
C VAL A 409 -12.35 4.88 -22.54
N CYS A 410 -13.48 5.59 -22.61
CA CYS A 410 -13.63 6.92 -22.02
C CYS A 410 -13.39 6.89 -20.50
N GLY A 411 -13.94 5.90 -19.78
CA GLY A 411 -13.70 5.74 -18.35
C GLY A 411 -12.26 5.39 -18.01
N LEU A 412 -11.60 4.57 -18.82
CA LEU A 412 -10.18 4.26 -18.68
C LEU A 412 -9.32 5.48 -18.95
N LEU A 413 -9.58 6.25 -20.01
CA LEU A 413 -8.86 7.49 -20.31
C LEU A 413 -9.06 8.53 -19.22
N GLU A 414 -10.28 8.62 -18.69
CA GLU A 414 -10.64 9.53 -17.60
C GLU A 414 -10.00 9.12 -16.27
N GLN A 415 -9.90 7.83 -15.94
CA GLN A 415 -9.35 7.34 -14.66
C GLN A 415 -7.85 7.06 -14.72
N SER A 416 -7.31 6.78 -15.90
CA SER A 416 -5.91 6.41 -16.14
C SER A 416 -5.08 7.55 -16.70
N TRP A 417 -5.64 8.77 -16.77
CA TRP A 417 -4.92 9.97 -17.13
C TRP A 417 -3.67 10.09 -16.24
N SER A 418 -2.51 10.35 -16.85
CA SER A 418 -1.19 10.29 -16.20
C SER A 418 -1.11 11.08 -14.90
N ALA A 419 -1.93 12.11 -14.77
CA ALA A 419 -1.91 13.02 -13.65
C ALA A 419 -2.72 12.57 -12.41
N TYR A 420 -3.36 11.39 -12.43
CA TYR A 420 -3.83 10.71 -11.20
C TYR A 420 -2.74 9.81 -10.57
N ARG A 421 -1.62 9.58 -11.26
CA ARG A 421 -0.57 8.61 -10.89
C ARG A 421 0.47 9.18 -9.91
N THR A 422 0.03 9.91 -8.87
CA THR A 422 0.86 10.39 -7.72
C THR A 422 1.75 11.65 -7.98
N PRO A 423 2.33 12.30 -6.95
CA PRO A 423 2.54 13.78 -6.83
C PRO A 423 3.60 14.44 -7.68
N SER A 424 4.41 13.66 -8.35
CA SER A 424 5.40 14.17 -9.28
C SER A 424 5.09 13.48 -10.60
N PRO A 425 5.41 14.07 -11.77
CA PRO A 425 5.57 13.23 -12.95
C PRO A 425 6.38 12.02 -12.47
N PRO A 426 5.90 10.77 -12.66
CA PRO A 426 6.72 9.63 -12.31
C PRO A 426 8.10 9.95 -12.88
N PRO A 427 9.19 9.84 -12.07
CA PRO A 427 10.52 10.04 -12.60
C PRO A 427 10.52 9.36 -13.95
N ALA A 428 10.83 10.10 -15.02
CA ALA A 428 10.62 9.60 -16.38
C ALA A 428 11.17 8.18 -16.42
N LEU A 429 10.59 7.24 -17.18
CA LEU A 429 11.06 5.84 -17.16
C LEU A 429 12.60 5.73 -17.17
N TYR A 430 13.25 6.65 -17.90
CA TYR A 430 14.68 6.91 -17.92
C TYR A 430 15.30 7.21 -16.55
N GLU A 431 14.77 8.14 -15.75
CA GLU A 431 15.21 8.41 -14.39
C GLU A 431 15.15 7.16 -13.50
N VAL A 432 14.06 6.37 -13.54
CA VAL A 432 14.00 5.11 -12.78
C VAL A 432 15.07 4.13 -13.25
N ALA A 433 15.27 4.01 -14.56
CA ALA A 433 16.28 3.14 -15.13
C ALA A 433 17.69 3.55 -14.69
N ASP A 434 17.98 4.86 -14.66
CA ASP A 434 19.27 5.41 -14.25
C ASP A 434 19.55 5.14 -12.78
N TYR A 435 18.58 5.38 -11.89
CA TYR A 435 18.72 5.03 -10.47
C TYR A 435 18.92 3.53 -10.24
N VAL A 436 18.14 2.68 -10.91
CA VAL A 436 18.29 1.21 -10.81
C VAL A 436 19.66 0.76 -11.31
N LYS A 437 20.12 1.29 -12.44
CA LYS A 437 21.44 0.99 -13.00
C LYS A 437 22.56 1.46 -12.07
N ALA A 438 22.45 2.67 -11.55
CA ALA A 438 23.46 3.26 -10.68
C ALA A 438 23.58 2.54 -9.34
N ASP A 439 22.46 2.12 -8.74
CA ASP A 439 22.46 1.33 -7.49
C ASP A 439 23.06 -0.06 -7.69
N LYS A 440 22.76 -0.72 -8.82
CA LYS A 440 23.40 -2.00 -9.18
C LYS A 440 24.91 -1.83 -9.33
N ALA A 441 25.36 -0.77 -9.98
CA ALA A 441 26.78 -0.48 -10.16
C ALA A 441 27.47 -0.20 -8.81
N LEU A 442 26.83 0.59 -7.93
CA LEU A 442 27.31 0.85 -6.57
C LEU A 442 27.51 -0.44 -5.78
N VAL A 443 26.47 -1.28 -5.70
CA VAL A 443 26.54 -2.51 -4.92
C VAL A 443 27.54 -3.48 -5.52
N SER A 444 27.58 -3.61 -6.84
CA SER A 444 28.59 -4.42 -7.51
C SER A 444 29.99 -3.95 -7.12
N ARG A 445 30.28 -2.64 -7.19
CA ARG A 445 31.59 -2.10 -6.83
C ARG A 445 31.94 -2.37 -5.36
N LEU A 446 30.99 -2.21 -4.44
CA LEU A 446 31.19 -2.51 -3.02
C LEU A 446 31.50 -4.01 -2.81
N GLU A 447 30.73 -4.91 -3.41
CA GLU A 447 30.89 -6.37 -3.24
C GLU A 447 32.15 -6.94 -3.91
N HIS A 448 32.73 -6.24 -4.88
CA HIS A 448 34.03 -6.60 -5.45
C HIS A 448 35.21 -6.10 -4.59
N GLY A 449 35.01 -5.00 -3.85
CA GLY A 449 36.06 -4.35 -3.06
C GLY A 449 36.10 -4.72 -1.58
N LEU A 450 35.14 -5.51 -1.10
CA LEU A 450 34.95 -5.85 0.31
C LEU A 450 34.68 -7.34 0.49
N GLU A 451 35.11 -7.88 1.63
CA GLU A 451 34.89 -9.28 1.99
C GLU A 451 33.40 -9.55 2.28
N PRO A 452 32.89 -10.76 2.01
CA PRO A 452 31.54 -11.15 2.39
C PRO A 452 31.30 -10.96 3.90
N GLY A 453 30.14 -10.41 4.26
CA GLY A 453 29.80 -10.10 5.65
C GLY A 453 30.33 -8.75 6.14
N SER A 454 31.08 -8.00 5.34
CA SER A 454 31.52 -6.65 5.68
C SER A 454 30.34 -5.74 6.04
N MET A 455 30.51 -4.95 7.11
CA MET A 455 29.50 -4.03 7.61
C MET A 455 29.71 -2.63 7.05
N ILE A 456 28.63 -2.03 6.55
CA ILE A 456 28.60 -0.71 5.93
C ILE A 456 27.68 0.20 6.73
N TYR A 457 28.25 1.30 7.20
CA TYR A 457 27.53 2.33 7.93
C TYR A 457 26.94 3.35 6.95
N ILE A 458 25.62 3.52 6.93
CA ILE A 458 24.94 4.43 5.99
C ILE A 458 24.75 5.80 6.64
N LEU A 459 25.19 6.85 5.94
CA LEU A 459 24.96 8.24 6.30
C LEU A 459 24.03 8.95 5.29
N PRO A 460 23.12 9.84 5.73
CA PRO A 460 22.79 10.08 7.14
C PRO A 460 22.08 8.88 7.78
N ALA A 461 22.36 8.63 9.05
CA ALA A 461 21.62 7.68 9.87
C ALA A 461 20.18 8.20 10.04
N THR A 462 19.21 7.33 9.77
CA THR A 462 17.78 7.64 9.87
C THR A 462 17.04 6.53 10.58
N ASP A 463 15.94 6.89 11.21
CA ASP A 463 15.06 5.94 11.89
C ASP A 463 14.43 4.95 10.90
N PHE A 464 14.17 3.75 11.41
CA PHE A 464 13.25 2.80 10.78
C PHE A 464 12.22 2.35 11.81
N PRO A 465 10.92 2.27 11.48
CA PRO A 465 10.25 2.81 10.31
C PRO A 465 9.91 4.30 10.51
N GLU A 466 9.35 4.90 9.46
CA GLU A 466 8.74 6.24 9.51
C GLU A 466 9.63 7.34 10.14
N PRO A 467 10.76 7.70 9.51
CA PRO A 467 11.69 8.72 10.01
C PRO A 467 11.15 10.15 9.79
N PHE A 468 9.97 10.45 10.35
CA PHE A 468 9.30 11.74 10.16
C PHE A 468 9.60 12.76 11.26
N TRP A 469 10.04 12.30 12.42
CA TRP A 469 10.22 13.10 13.64
C TRP A 469 11.45 12.64 14.42
N GLY A 470 11.91 13.46 15.36
CA GLY A 470 13.04 13.13 16.23
C GLY A 470 14.41 13.22 15.56
N ARG A 471 15.45 12.72 16.26
CA ARG A 471 16.85 12.78 15.83
C ARG A 471 17.12 12.02 14.53
N GLY A 472 16.43 10.90 14.32
CA GLY A 472 16.53 10.08 13.10
C GLY A 472 15.59 10.50 11.97
N LYS A 473 15.01 11.71 12.01
CA LYS A 473 14.20 12.24 10.91
C LYS A 473 15.05 12.34 9.63
N PHE A 474 14.44 12.02 8.50
CA PHE A 474 15.07 12.17 7.19
C PHE A 474 15.43 13.65 6.92
N LYS A 475 16.54 13.90 6.22
CA LYS A 475 17.10 15.25 5.98
C LYS A 475 17.29 15.51 4.48
N GLY A 476 17.16 16.77 4.07
CA GLY A 476 17.30 17.17 2.66
C GLY A 476 16.43 16.35 1.70
N ASP A 477 17.04 15.95 0.59
CA ASP A 477 16.42 15.11 -0.45
C ASP A 477 16.61 13.61 -0.17
N PHE A 478 17.28 13.25 0.93
CA PHE A 478 17.40 11.87 1.40
C PHE A 478 16.14 11.44 2.17
N HIS A 479 15.07 11.21 1.42
CA HIS A 479 13.76 10.82 1.95
C HIS A 479 13.73 9.44 2.64
N HIS A 480 12.63 9.16 3.34
CA HIS A 480 12.38 7.90 4.05
C HIS A 480 12.65 6.64 3.19
N TYR A 481 13.24 5.64 3.84
CA TYR A 481 13.63 4.33 3.29
C TYR A 481 14.69 4.35 2.16
N GLN A 482 15.25 5.50 1.77
CA GLN A 482 16.34 5.53 0.78
C GLN A 482 17.59 4.76 1.23
N ALA A 483 17.84 4.66 2.54
CA ALA A 483 18.90 3.84 3.11
C ALA A 483 18.77 2.32 2.79
N MET A 484 17.59 1.85 2.35
CA MET A 484 17.43 0.47 1.89
C MET A 484 17.95 0.22 0.47
N ARG A 485 18.23 1.25 -0.33
CA ARG A 485 18.60 1.11 -1.76
C ARG A 485 19.79 0.18 -1.99
N PRO A 486 20.93 0.29 -1.27
CA PRO A 486 22.03 -0.67 -1.42
C PRO A 486 21.61 -2.10 -1.08
N PHE A 487 20.82 -2.27 -0.02
CA PHE A 487 20.31 -3.59 0.36
C PHE A 487 19.47 -4.24 -0.75
N LEU A 488 18.75 -3.50 -1.60
CA LEU A 488 17.92 -4.10 -2.65
C LEU A 488 18.71 -4.96 -3.65
N TYR A 489 20.01 -4.69 -3.85
CA TYR A 489 20.86 -5.45 -4.77
C TYR A 489 21.96 -6.27 -4.07
N SER A 490 22.27 -5.97 -2.81
CA SER A 490 23.32 -6.68 -2.06
C SER A 490 22.97 -8.14 -1.82
N THR A 491 23.97 -9.01 -1.86
CA THR A 491 23.87 -10.43 -1.52
C THR A 491 24.85 -10.85 -0.43
N LYS A 492 25.87 -10.03 -0.16
CA LYS A 492 26.98 -10.36 0.74
C LYS A 492 27.19 -9.38 1.88
N LEU A 493 26.81 -8.11 1.71
CA LEU A 493 27.13 -7.03 2.65
C LEU A 493 26.02 -6.81 3.68
N ARG A 494 26.40 -6.26 4.83
CA ARG A 494 25.49 -5.91 5.93
C ARG A 494 25.42 -4.39 6.07
N TYR A 495 24.22 -3.83 6.20
CA TYR A 495 24.02 -2.39 6.32
C TYR A 495 23.49 -2.01 7.71
N SER A 496 23.87 -0.84 8.21
CA SER A 496 23.43 -0.36 9.54
C SER A 496 21.93 -0.06 9.63
N TYR A 497 21.29 0.31 8.52
CA TYR A 497 19.86 0.64 8.48
C TYR A 497 18.95 -0.58 8.67
N GLY A 498 17.69 -0.36 9.11
CA GLY A 498 16.61 -1.35 9.00
C GLY A 498 16.19 -2.08 10.28
N SER A 499 16.50 -1.55 11.46
CA SER A 499 15.98 -2.04 12.75
C SER A 499 14.88 -1.12 13.29
N ASN A 500 13.82 -1.67 13.88
CA ASN A 500 12.74 -0.89 14.49
C ASN A 500 13.26 -0.02 15.65
N LYS A 501 13.14 1.30 15.53
CA LYS A 501 13.45 2.29 16.57
C LYS A 501 12.70 2.01 17.87
N GLY A 502 13.30 2.41 18.99
CA GLY A 502 12.77 2.11 20.33
C GLY A 502 12.99 0.67 20.80
N ARG A 503 13.65 -0.17 19.99
CA ARG A 503 14.21 -1.45 20.45
C ARG A 503 15.71 -1.33 20.66
N GLN A 504 16.21 -2.17 21.57
CA GLN A 504 17.62 -2.30 21.88
C GLN A 504 18.44 -2.54 20.58
N GLY A 505 19.48 -1.72 20.36
CA GLY A 505 20.36 -1.85 19.19
C GLY A 505 19.85 -1.18 17.91
N ALA A 506 18.76 -0.41 17.94
CA ALA A 506 18.29 0.36 16.78
C ALA A 506 18.86 1.78 16.71
N ASP A 507 19.10 2.43 17.86
CA ASP A 507 19.31 3.89 17.91
C ASP A 507 20.79 4.31 18.01
N TRP A 508 21.72 3.37 18.29
CA TRP A 508 23.16 3.64 18.48
C TRP A 508 23.79 4.40 17.29
N GLN A 509 23.30 4.16 16.08
CA GLN A 509 23.75 4.83 14.87
C GLN A 509 23.52 6.34 14.92
N LEU A 510 22.44 6.79 15.57
CA LEU A 510 22.16 8.21 15.73
C LEU A 510 23.20 8.85 16.63
N ASP A 511 23.64 8.18 17.69
CA ASP A 511 24.66 8.70 18.60
C ASP A 511 26.04 8.74 17.93
N VAL A 512 26.38 7.74 17.10
CA VAL A 512 27.65 7.71 16.35
C VAL A 512 27.71 8.80 15.27
N GLN A 513 26.60 9.10 14.60
CA GLN A 513 26.54 10.19 13.61
C GLN A 513 26.85 11.56 14.22
N GLU A 514 26.55 11.80 15.49
CA GLU A 514 26.77 13.10 16.16
C GLU A 514 28.23 13.29 16.62
N LEU A 515 29.07 12.25 16.53
CA LEU A 515 30.49 12.36 16.82
C LEU A 515 31.20 13.20 15.75
N ALA A 516 32.28 13.89 16.15
CA ALA A 516 33.18 14.51 15.19
C ALA A 516 33.71 13.45 14.19
N PRO A 517 33.93 13.76 12.91
CA PRO A 517 34.16 12.73 11.88
C PRO A 517 35.31 11.77 12.18
N ARG A 518 36.40 12.24 12.80
CA ARG A 518 37.49 11.39 13.30
C ARG A 518 37.02 10.37 14.35
N GLY A 519 36.23 10.83 15.33
CA GLY A 519 35.67 9.99 16.38
C GLY A 519 34.65 8.99 15.83
N MET A 520 33.81 9.43 14.88
CA MET A 520 32.86 8.56 14.17
C MET A 520 33.58 7.41 13.44
N ALA A 521 34.59 7.70 12.60
CA ALA A 521 35.32 6.68 11.86
C ALA A 521 36.02 5.67 12.78
N ALA A 522 36.75 6.17 13.80
CA ALA A 522 37.43 5.31 14.77
C ALA A 522 36.45 4.42 15.57
N THR A 523 35.28 4.97 15.93
CA THR A 523 34.23 4.20 16.63
C THR A 523 33.62 3.14 15.72
N LEU A 524 33.44 3.43 14.43
CA LEU A 524 32.95 2.47 13.47
C LEU A 524 33.96 1.34 13.21
N GLU A 525 35.26 1.66 13.15
CA GLU A 525 36.33 0.65 13.05
C GLU A 525 36.36 -0.28 14.26
N SER A 526 36.23 0.25 15.48
CA SER A 526 36.14 -0.57 16.70
C SER A 526 34.87 -1.40 16.77
N TYR A 527 33.79 -0.97 16.11
CA TYR A 527 32.57 -1.75 15.90
C TYR A 527 32.67 -2.76 14.74
N GLY A 528 33.80 -2.81 14.03
CA GLY A 528 34.06 -3.76 12.95
C GLY A 528 33.48 -3.36 11.60
N PHE A 529 33.14 -2.09 11.39
CA PHE A 529 32.69 -1.60 10.09
C PHE A 529 33.85 -1.49 9.10
N ALA A 530 33.59 -1.93 7.87
CA ALA A 530 34.56 -1.89 6.77
C ALA A 530 34.42 -0.65 5.89
N GLY A 531 33.34 0.13 6.08
CA GLY A 531 33.19 1.38 5.35
C GLY A 531 31.99 2.22 5.76
N ILE A 532 32.06 3.49 5.39
CA ILE A 532 30.98 4.47 5.46
C ILE A 532 30.45 4.69 4.05
N LEU A 533 29.14 4.63 3.90
CA LEU A 533 28.44 4.95 2.66
C LEU A 533 27.58 6.20 2.90
N LEU A 534 28.11 7.35 2.50
CA LEU A 534 27.46 8.65 2.64
C LEU A 534 26.60 8.96 1.43
N ASN A 535 25.35 9.37 1.67
CA ASN A 535 24.49 9.94 0.64
C ASN A 535 24.49 11.46 0.73
N ARG A 536 24.97 12.12 -0.32
CA ARG A 536 25.08 13.58 -0.42
C ARG A 536 23.74 14.29 -0.30
N LYS A 537 22.62 13.64 -0.67
CA LYS A 537 21.27 14.23 -0.59
C LYS A 537 20.81 14.50 0.85
N GLY A 538 21.47 13.90 1.84
CA GLY A 538 21.17 14.10 3.25
C GLY A 538 21.76 15.36 3.87
N TYR A 539 22.59 16.09 3.12
CA TYR A 539 23.43 17.19 3.61
C TYR A 539 23.24 18.44 2.73
N GLU A 540 23.09 19.61 3.36
CA GLU A 540 22.92 20.88 2.65
C GLU A 540 24.15 21.25 1.81
N ASP A 541 25.35 20.95 2.33
CA ASP A 541 26.65 21.14 1.66
C ASP A 541 27.04 19.93 0.81
N ARG A 542 26.11 19.01 0.51
CA ARG A 542 26.38 17.73 -0.17
C ARG A 542 27.43 16.85 0.52
N GLY A 543 27.68 17.06 1.82
CA GLY A 543 28.60 16.30 2.65
C GLY A 543 30.06 16.75 2.54
N GLU A 544 30.37 17.85 1.85
CA GLU A 544 31.74 18.31 1.61
C GLU A 544 32.53 18.54 2.90
N GLN A 545 31.91 19.15 3.92
CA GLN A 545 32.58 19.37 5.20
C GLN A 545 32.97 18.05 5.89
N VAL A 546 32.02 17.12 5.99
CA VAL A 546 32.23 15.80 6.63
C VAL A 546 33.31 15.02 5.88
N LEU A 547 33.27 15.02 4.54
CA LEU A 547 34.26 14.34 3.70
C LEU A 547 35.65 14.96 3.85
N ALA A 548 35.76 16.29 3.90
CA ALA A 548 37.04 16.98 4.09
C ALA A 548 37.63 16.74 5.49
N GLU A 549 36.80 16.63 6.52
CA GLU A 549 37.23 16.30 7.88
C GLU A 549 37.68 14.83 8.00
N LEU A 550 36.95 13.89 7.41
CA LEU A 550 37.36 12.48 7.33
C LEU A 550 38.69 12.32 6.59
N ALA A 551 38.85 12.99 5.43
CA ALA A 551 40.07 12.96 4.66
C ALA A 551 41.28 13.50 5.44
N ARG A 552 41.12 14.64 6.13
CA ARG A 552 42.17 15.20 7.02
C ARG A 552 42.51 14.28 8.18
N ALA A 553 41.54 13.49 8.65
CA ALA A 553 41.72 12.55 9.75
C ALA A 553 42.30 11.19 9.33
N GLY A 554 42.48 10.94 8.02
CA GLY A 554 43.09 9.72 7.49
C GLY A 554 42.13 8.77 6.75
N TRP A 555 40.85 9.12 6.62
CA TRP A 555 39.84 8.34 5.90
C TRP A 555 39.32 9.12 4.67
N PRO A 556 40.12 9.24 3.60
CA PRO A 556 39.67 9.92 2.39
C PRO A 556 38.56 9.13 1.69
N MET A 557 37.77 9.84 0.88
CA MET A 557 36.86 9.20 -0.08
C MET A 557 37.64 8.23 -0.98
N GLU A 558 37.18 6.98 -1.07
CA GLU A 558 37.72 6.00 -2.01
C GLU A 558 37.08 6.16 -3.39
N PHE A 559 35.76 6.33 -3.42
CA PHE A 559 35.03 6.58 -4.65
C PHE A 559 33.66 7.22 -4.44
N GLU A 560 33.11 7.75 -5.53
CA GLU A 560 31.72 8.15 -5.64
C GLU A 560 31.00 7.38 -6.76
N GLN A 561 29.69 7.24 -6.62
CA GLN A 561 28.80 6.49 -7.51
C GLN A 561 27.36 7.00 -7.34
N GLY A 562 26.45 6.58 -8.21
CA GLY A 562 25.04 6.97 -8.14
C GLY A 562 24.69 8.00 -9.20
N VAL A 563 23.41 8.35 -9.28
CA VAL A 563 22.98 9.50 -10.10
C VAL A 563 23.53 10.75 -9.42
N ASP A 564 24.15 11.65 -10.20
CA ASP A 564 24.82 12.86 -9.72
C ASP A 564 25.86 12.63 -8.61
N ASN A 565 26.52 11.47 -8.64
CA ASN A 565 27.51 11.05 -7.63
C ASN A 565 26.97 11.16 -6.19
N GLU A 566 25.67 10.85 -6.01
CA GLU A 566 24.99 10.98 -4.72
C GLU A 566 25.57 10.08 -3.62
N TRP A 567 26.22 8.96 -3.95
CA TRP A 567 26.81 8.04 -2.98
C TRP A 567 28.32 8.17 -2.95
N VAL A 568 28.88 8.31 -1.76
CA VAL A 568 30.32 8.39 -1.50
C VAL A 568 30.71 7.28 -0.55
N PHE A 569 31.70 6.48 -0.95
CA PHE A 569 32.25 5.42 -0.13
C PHE A 569 33.59 5.82 0.48
N ILE A 570 33.71 5.61 1.78
CA ILE A 570 34.93 5.80 2.56
C ILE A 570 35.28 4.45 3.18
N ARG A 571 36.49 3.96 2.92
CA ARG A 571 36.96 2.70 3.49
C ARG A 571 37.41 2.87 4.92
N LEU A 572 37.04 1.90 5.74
CA LEU A 572 37.48 1.76 7.12
C LEU A 572 38.31 0.48 7.26
N THR A 573 39.14 0.44 8.30
CA THR A 573 39.94 -0.72 8.68
C THR A 573 39.34 -1.34 9.94
N PRO A 574 38.47 -2.35 9.82
CA PRO A 574 37.79 -2.93 10.97
C PRO A 574 38.80 -3.57 11.93
N GLU A 575 38.60 -3.36 13.23
CA GLU A 575 39.44 -4.01 14.24
C GLU A 575 39.28 -5.54 14.21
N GLN A 576 40.36 -6.27 14.52
CA GLN A 576 40.34 -7.73 14.53
C GLN A 576 39.40 -8.32 15.59
N ASN A 577 39.17 -7.58 16.69
CA ASN A 577 38.27 -7.96 17.77
C ASN A 577 37.24 -6.85 18.02
N PRO A 578 36.18 -6.75 17.19
CA PRO A 578 35.20 -5.69 17.31
C PRO A 578 34.47 -5.71 18.65
N VAL A 579 34.22 -4.53 19.21
CA VAL A 579 33.32 -4.34 20.35
C VAL A 579 31.95 -3.95 19.81
N LEU A 580 30.86 -4.45 20.40
CA LEU A 580 29.52 -4.03 19.99
C LEU A 580 29.13 -2.71 20.65
N PRO A 581 28.35 -1.85 19.97
CA PRO A 581 27.79 -0.66 20.60
C PRO A 581 27.07 -1.01 21.89
N THR A 582 27.21 -0.18 22.93
CA THR A 582 26.39 -0.34 24.13
C THR A 582 24.94 -0.21 23.72
N PRO A 583 24.12 -1.25 23.92
CA PRO A 583 22.75 -1.17 23.46
C PRO A 583 22.00 -0.15 24.31
N THR A 584 21.31 0.78 23.66
CA THR A 584 20.44 1.73 24.35
C THR A 584 19.39 0.93 25.14
N PRO A 585 19.17 1.23 26.43
CA PRO A 585 18.12 0.60 27.22
C PRO A 585 16.79 0.71 26.50
N TYR A 586 15.89 -0.25 26.76
CA TYR A 586 14.51 -0.14 26.31
C TYR A 586 13.97 1.25 26.63
N ALA A 587 13.50 1.98 25.61
CA ALA A 587 12.72 3.18 25.80
C ALA A 587 11.36 2.77 26.39
N LEU A 588 11.34 2.42 27.67
CA LEU A 588 10.11 2.34 28.42
C LEU A 588 9.65 3.79 28.60
N THR A 589 8.47 4.09 28.06
CA THR A 589 7.70 5.34 28.15
C THR A 589 8.17 6.54 27.31
N PRO A 590 7.30 7.13 26.46
CA PRO A 590 7.39 8.55 26.15
C PRO A 590 7.28 9.33 27.47
N GLN A 591 8.17 10.29 27.70
CA GLN A 591 7.89 11.34 28.68
C GLN A 591 6.63 12.07 28.20
N ASN A 592 5.62 12.11 29.07
CA ASN A 592 4.26 12.64 28.95
C ASN A 592 4.03 13.75 27.91
#